data_AF-A0A1F8LMF8-F1
#
_entry.id   AF-A0A1F8LMF8-F1
#
_cell.length_a   1.000
_cell.length_b   1.000
_cell.length_c   1.000
_cell.angle_alpha   90.00
_cell.angle_beta   90.00
_cell.angle_gamma   90.00
#
_symmetry.space_group_name_H-M   'P 1'
#
loop_
_entity.id
_entity.type
_entity.pdbx_description
1 polymer ?
#
loop_
_entity_poly.entity_id
_entity_poly.type
_entity_poly.pdbx_seq_one_letter_code
_entity_poly.pdbx_strand_id
1 'polypeptide(L)' 'MITQDEAIGIARKEIEGKIEIEENAPITAELENNQYIVTFGCILPPDTLGPDYAARVTIDAISGKIVNVLAGTD' A
#
# COMPACT_ATOMS: atom_id res chain seq x y z
N MET A 1 -6.72 15.14 -10.17
CA MET A 1 -7.15 13.90 -9.51
C MET A 1 -6.37 12.78 -10.15
N ILE A 2 -5.63 12.02 -9.36
CA ILE A 2 -4.82 10.90 -9.85
C ILE A 2 -5.68 9.65 -10.05
N THR A 3 -5.17 8.70 -10.82
CA THR A 3 -5.84 7.40 -11.03
C THR A 3 -5.41 6.37 -9.98
N GLN A 4 -6.14 5.24 -9.90
CA GLN A 4 -5.73 4.10 -9.06
C GLN A 4 -4.33 3.59 -9.42
N ASP A 5 -4.03 3.47 -10.72
CA ASP A 5 -2.72 3.04 -11.21
C ASP A 5 -1.60 4.00 -10.79
N GLU A 6 -1.84 5.31 -10.90
CA GLU A 6 -0.89 6.32 -10.42
C GLU A 6 -0.71 6.25 -8.89
N ALA A 7 -1.78 6.06 -8.14
CA ALA A 7 -1.71 5.90 -6.69
C ALA A 7 -0.87 4.67 -6.31
N ILE A 8 -1.08 3.53 -6.98
CA ILE A 8 -0.27 2.32 -6.77
C ILE A 8 1.20 2.59 -7.12
N GLY A 9 1.49 3.28 -8.22
CA GLY A 9 2.85 3.62 -8.63
C GLY A 9 3.56 4.51 -7.60
N ILE A 10 2.88 5.54 -7.10
CA ILE A 10 3.39 6.42 -6.04
C ILE A 10 3.63 5.61 -4.76
N ALA A 11 2.64 4.81 -4.35
CA ALA A 11 2.72 4.00 -3.15
C ALA A 11 3.90 3.02 -3.23
N ARG A 12 4.04 2.29 -4.34
CA ARG A 12 5.12 1.31 -4.58
C ARG A 12 6.48 1.97 -4.49
N LYS A 13 6.64 3.15 -5.08
CA LYS A 13 7.91 3.90 -5.05
C LYS A 13 8.25 4.40 -3.64
N GLU A 14 7.26 4.74 -2.83
CA GLU A 14 7.49 5.22 -1.46
C GLU A 14 7.96 4.12 -0.51
N ILE A 15 7.50 2.90 -0.73
CA ILE A 15 7.88 1.72 0.06
C ILE A 15 9.05 0.94 -0.53
N GLU A 16 9.44 1.25 -1.77
CA GLU A 16 10.59 0.64 -2.45
C GLU A 16 11.86 0.84 -1.60
N GLY A 17 12.47 -0.26 -1.18
CA GLY A 17 13.64 -0.26 -0.31
C GLY A 17 13.36 -0.06 1.18
N LYS A 18 12.11 0.16 1.60
CA LYS A 18 11.71 0.17 3.03
C LYS A 18 11.19 -1.18 3.50
N ILE A 19 10.45 -1.88 2.65
CA ILE A 19 9.93 -3.22 2.93
C ILE A 19 10.14 -4.15 1.73
N GLU A 20 10.32 -5.44 1.99
CA GLU A 20 10.26 -6.47 0.97
C GLU A 20 8.79 -6.82 0.72
N ILE A 21 8.30 -6.49 -0.48
CA ILE A 21 7.01 -6.96 -0.96
C ILE A 21 7.25 -8.15 -1.86
N GLU A 22 6.61 -9.27 -1.54
CA GLU A 22 6.58 -10.41 -2.43
C GLU A 22 5.91 -10.02 -3.75
N GLU A 23 6.53 -10.38 -4.87
CA GLU A 23 6.08 -9.99 -6.22
C GLU A 23 4.63 -10.44 -6.52
N ASN A 24 4.17 -11.49 -5.84
CA ASN A 24 2.82 -12.05 -5.96
C ASN A 24 1.85 -11.57 -4.88
N ALA A 25 2.27 -10.68 -3.98
CA ALA A 25 1.42 -10.16 -2.93
C ALA A 25 0.22 -9.40 -3.53
N PRO A 26 -1.00 -9.56 -2.98
CA PRO A 26 -2.15 -8.84 -3.47
C PRO A 26 -2.01 -7.34 -3.19
N ILE A 27 -2.15 -6.52 -4.22
CA ILE A 27 -2.17 -5.05 -4.10
C ILE A 27 -3.59 -4.60 -4.38
N THR A 28 -4.16 -3.82 -3.46
CA THR A 28 -5.50 -3.24 -3.59
C THR A 28 -5.41 -1.73 -3.47
N ALA A 29 -6.20 -1.01 -4.24
CA ALA A 29 -6.28 0.44 -4.20
C ALA A 29 -7.74 0.87 -4.14
N GLU A 30 -8.16 1.40 -3.00
CA GLU A 30 -9.53 1.82 -2.76
C GLU A 30 -9.60 3.35 -2.66
N LEU A 31 -10.63 3.96 -3.22
CA LEU A 31 -10.85 5.41 -3.11
C LEU A 31 -11.88 5.67 -2.02
N GLU A 32 -11.44 6.30 -0.93
CA GLU A 32 -12.29 6.64 0.21
C GLU A 32 -12.03 8.09 0.62
N ASN A 33 -13.08 8.90 0.81
CA ASN A 33 -12.94 10.29 1.30
C ASN A 33 -11.93 11.16 0.50
N ASN A 34 -11.91 11.03 -0.83
CA ASN A 34 -10.91 11.66 -1.72
C ASN A 34 -9.46 11.25 -1.45
N GLN A 35 -9.24 10.07 -0.87
CA GLN A 35 -7.93 9.51 -0.62
C GLN A 35 -7.87 8.11 -1.23
N TYR A 36 -6.81 7.83 -1.98
CA TYR A 36 -6.48 6.48 -2.38
C TYR A 36 -5.77 5.78 -1.23
N ILE A 37 -6.34 4.67 -0.82
CA ILE A 37 -5.80 3.77 0.17
C ILE A 37 -5.23 2.59 -0.60
N VAL A 38 -3.91 2.56 -0.74
CA VAL A 38 -3.19 1.47 -1.37
C VAL A 38 -2.71 0.52 -0.30
N THR A 39 -3.23 -0.70 -0.29
CA THR A 39 -2.85 -1.75 0.64
C THR A 39 -2.07 -2.84 -0.09
N PHE A 40 -0.88 -3.11 0.41
CA PHE A 40 -0.02 -4.20 -0.02
C PHE A 40 -0.18 -5.35 0.98
N GLY A 41 -0.75 -6.46 0.55
CA GLY A 41 -0.90 -7.66 1.38
C GLY A 41 0.44 -8.35 1.67
N CYS A 42 0.41 -9.29 2.61
CA CYS A 42 1.46 -10.28 2.82
C CYS A 42 0.98 -11.67 2.38
N ILE A 43 1.86 -12.50 1.81
CA ILE A 43 1.56 -13.92 1.65
C ILE A 43 2.10 -14.62 2.90
N LEU A 44 1.22 -14.86 3.87
CA LEU A 44 1.58 -15.61 5.06
C LEU A 44 1.44 -17.12 4.78
N PRO A 45 2.40 -17.96 5.21
CA PRO A 45 2.23 -19.40 5.18
C PRO A 45 0.99 -19.81 5.99
N PRO A 46 0.35 -20.94 5.65
CA PRO A 46 -0.69 -21.51 6.50
C PRO A 46 -0.17 -21.69 7.93
N ASP A 47 -1.04 -21.46 8.92
CA ASP A 47 -0.71 -21.49 10.35
C ASP A 47 0.28 -20.41 10.84
N THR A 48 0.55 -19.37 10.05
CA THR A 48 1.36 -18.22 10.49
C THR A 48 0.49 -17.06 10.93
N LEU A 49 0.66 -16.63 12.18
CA LEU A 49 0.13 -15.35 12.66
C LEU A 49 1.00 -14.23 12.12
N GLY A 50 0.41 -13.31 11.37
CA GLY A 50 1.09 -12.16 10.84
C GLY A 50 0.12 -11.02 10.54
N PRO A 51 0.65 -9.84 10.18
CA PRO A 51 -0.17 -8.69 9.83
C PRO A 51 -0.99 -8.96 8.56
N ASP A 52 -2.22 -8.45 8.52
CA ASP A 52 -3.09 -8.55 7.34
C ASP A 52 -2.50 -7.87 6.10
N TYR A 53 -1.53 -6.96 6.28
CA TYR A 53 -0.85 -6.22 5.21
C TYR A 53 0.62 -5.93 5.53
N ALA A 54 1.46 -5.91 4.48
CA ALA A 54 2.87 -5.51 4.53
C ALA A 54 2.99 -3.99 4.69
N ALA A 55 2.22 -3.25 3.89
CA ALA A 55 2.14 -1.81 3.97
C ALA A 55 0.78 -1.29 3.52
N ARG A 56 0.41 -0.13 4.04
CA ARG A 56 -0.76 0.63 3.62
C ARG A 56 -0.35 2.08 3.45
N VAL A 57 -0.52 2.60 2.24
CA VAL A 57 -0.18 3.97 1.87
C VAL A 57 -1.46 4.72 1.57
N THR A 58 -1.65 5.85 2.23
CA THR A 58 -2.78 6.76 2.00
C THR A 58 -2.31 7.95 1.19
N ILE A 59 -2.94 8.20 0.06
CA ILE A 59 -2.55 9.22 -0.91
C ILE A 59 -3.76 10.13 -1.18
N ASP A 60 -3.56 11.44 -1.14
CA ASP A 60 -4.58 12.40 -1.52
C ASP A 60 -4.91 12.24 -3.01
N ALA A 61 -6.17 11.92 -3.33
CA ALA A 61 -6.58 11.62 -4.70
C ALA A 61 -6.54 12.86 -5.60
N ILE A 62 -6.56 14.08 -5.05
CA ILE A 62 -6.55 15.32 -5.83
C ILE A 62 -5.14 15.67 -6.28
N SER A 63 -4.21 15.70 -5.33
CA SER A 63 -2.83 16.20 -5.48
C SER A 63 -1.78 15.09 -5.68
N GLY A 64 -2.13 13.84 -5.38
CA GLY A 64 -1.19 12.72 -5.39
C GLY A 64 -0.16 12.74 -4.27
N LYS A 65 -0.37 13.58 -3.25
CA LYS A 65 0.52 13.63 -2.09
C LYS A 65 0.24 12.48 -1.14
N ILE A 66 1.32 11.90 -0.61
CA ILE A 66 1.22 10.87 0.42
C ILE A 66 0.80 11.54 1.72
N VAL A 67 -0.34 11.11 2.24
CA VAL A 67 -0.93 11.59 3.50
C VAL A 67 -0.40 10.77 4.66
N ASN A 68 -0.31 9.45 4.48
CA ASN A 68 0.14 8.54 5.53
C ASN A 68 0.78 7.28 4.94
N VAL A 69 1.74 6.70 5.67
CA VAL A 69 2.39 5.43 5.33
C VAL A 69 2.42 4.58 6.59
N LEU A 70 1.70 3.47 6.55
CA LEU A 70 1.74 2.41 7.56
C LEU A 70 2.52 1.25 6.96
N ALA A 71 3.82 1.19 7.19
CA ALA A 71 4.61 0.00 6.88
C ALA A 71 4.65 -0.88 8.12
N GLY A 72 4.35 -2.18 7.97
CA GLY A 72 4.59 -3.16 9.02
C GLY A 72 6.08 -3.16 9.33
N THR A 73 6.45 -2.64 10.48
CA THR A 73 7.80 -2.71 11.01
C THR A 73 7.69 -3.06 12.47
N ASP A 74 8.36 -4.17 12.81
CA ASP A 74 8.53 -4.82 14.12
C ASP A 74 7.41 -5.80 14.54
#